data_AF-A0A833HNE9-F1
#
_entry.id   AF-A0A833HNE9-F1
#
_cell.length_a   1.000
_cell.length_b   1.000
_cell.length_c   1.000
_cell.angle_alpha   90.00
_cell.angle_beta   90.00
_cell.angle_gamma   90.00
#
_symmetry.space_group_name_H-M   'P 1'
#
loop_
_entity.id
_entity.type
_entity.pdbx_description
1 polymer ?
#
loop_
_entity_poly.entity_id
_entity_poly.type
_entity_poly.pdbx_seq_one_letter_code
_entity_poly.pdbx_strand_id
1 'polypeptide(L)'
;MRRKILYLLCSILVFTNIAFTYAVEADHWVTDELVEFKNFFTTYSKILTKEEAEIIKDSVFDEGKLDEAIATYNWAILVKTTLELDTQKNPQLMDMYIYNLAKGNTITREAAVGGLVKLLTLEYLDGSIGWEEAKATEVLVDLKEISDMQLSLVQMAYIEGLLDSRTITQFRPREELTNAEAVSMLNRVIKKYRHPEGINNNREDLRSNQDHWGFHHIKSYVNTVELTTEELDLIDRMAESYESLNDPISLKNWNALLLTTLGFDINDEVATGYTLGLSDDGCIRRGEAVAGMVKLLHIKNFVIGRDASQEELAKTSKALKDYNEAFDKSKLSIAYVEGLIQGYGDGTFRPNQYLTNGEAFVILNTLANKFLIK
;
A
#
# COMPACT_ATOMS: atom_id res chain seq x y z
N MET A 1 -18.59 67.73 -44.28
CA MET A 1 -19.75 66.95 -43.78
C MET A 1 -19.20 65.84 -42.88
N ARG A 2 -19.53 65.87 -41.58
CA ARG A 2 -19.38 64.85 -40.52
C ARG A 2 -18.03 64.12 -40.26
N ARG A 3 -17.50 64.43 -39.07
CA ARG A 3 -16.62 63.69 -38.12
C ARG A 3 -16.50 62.15 -38.32
N LYS A 4 -15.30 61.58 -38.05
CA LYS A 4 -14.95 60.87 -36.78
C LYS A 4 -13.61 60.07 -36.84
N ILE A 5 -12.78 60.23 -35.78
CA ILE A 5 -12.05 59.21 -34.96
C ILE A 5 -10.84 58.50 -35.64
N LEU A 6 -9.66 58.24 -35.05
CA LEU A 6 -8.97 58.56 -33.78
C LEU A 6 -7.52 57.99 -33.90
N TYR A 7 -6.58 58.63 -33.21
CA TYR A 7 -5.13 58.39 -33.10
C TYR A 7 -4.69 56.98 -32.63
N LEU A 8 -3.48 56.52 -33.01
CA LEU A 8 -2.36 56.37 -32.06
C LEU A 8 -0.99 56.09 -32.73
N LEU A 9 0.05 56.65 -32.10
CA LEU A 9 1.46 56.71 -32.46
C LEU A 9 2.18 55.35 -32.43
N CYS A 10 3.08 55.14 -33.39
CA CYS A 10 4.18 54.17 -33.32
C CYS A 10 5.34 54.74 -32.50
N SER A 11 5.77 54.04 -31.46
CA SER A 11 7.07 54.24 -30.82
C SER A 11 7.82 52.92 -30.73
N ILE A 12 9.03 52.94 -31.28
CA ILE A 12 10.03 51.88 -31.39
C ILE A 12 10.56 51.53 -29.99
N LEU A 13 10.63 50.24 -29.65
CA LEU A 13 11.37 49.71 -28.50
C LEU A 13 12.28 48.58 -28.96
N VAL A 14 13.59 48.82 -28.83
CA VAL A 14 14.68 47.88 -29.06
C VAL A 14 14.71 46.91 -27.87
N PHE A 15 14.43 45.64 -28.10
CA PHE A 15 14.55 44.59 -27.09
C PHE A 15 15.99 44.06 -27.05
N THR A 16 16.70 44.33 -25.96
CA THR A 16 17.88 43.56 -25.57
C THR A 16 17.44 42.23 -24.97
N ASN A 17 17.77 41.13 -25.66
CA ASN A 17 17.61 39.77 -25.15
C ASN A 17 18.58 39.53 -23.99
N ILE A 18 18.09 39.62 -22.75
CA ILE A 18 18.71 38.95 -21.61
C ILE A 18 17.87 37.70 -21.38
N ALA A 19 18.38 36.55 -21.80
CA ALA A 19 17.82 35.26 -21.43
C ALA A 19 18.13 35.03 -19.95
N PHE A 20 17.19 35.38 -19.08
CA PHE A 20 17.12 34.78 -17.74
C PHE A 20 16.63 33.34 -17.95
N THR A 21 17.55 32.39 -17.99
CA THR A 21 17.23 30.99 -17.73
C THR A 21 16.84 30.90 -16.27
N TYR A 22 15.54 30.95 -15.98
CA TYR A 22 15.03 30.38 -14.74
C TYR A 22 15.30 28.88 -14.83
N ALA A 23 16.34 28.42 -14.16
CA ALA A 23 16.45 27.01 -13.81
C ALA A 23 15.21 26.74 -12.94
N VAL A 24 14.27 25.94 -13.46
CA VAL A 24 13.29 25.29 -12.61
C VAL A 24 14.11 24.35 -11.75
N GLU A 25 14.35 24.75 -10.50
CA GLU A 25 14.93 23.88 -9.49
C GLU A 25 14.02 22.65 -9.45
N ALA A 26 14.56 21.49 -9.80
CA ALA A 26 13.76 20.28 -9.86
C ALA A 26 13.27 19.99 -8.44
N ASP A 27 11.95 19.89 -8.26
CA ASP A 27 11.35 19.57 -6.96
C ASP A 27 12.02 18.32 -6.38
N HIS A 28 12.41 18.39 -5.10
CA HIS A 28 13.03 17.27 -4.40
C HIS A 28 12.10 16.05 -4.40
N TRP A 29 12.65 14.83 -4.46
CA TRP A 29 11.84 13.61 -4.60
C TRP A 29 10.86 13.35 -3.45
N VAL A 30 11.09 13.96 -2.30
CA VAL A 30 10.28 13.83 -1.08
C VAL A 30 9.24 14.96 -0.94
N THR A 31 9.17 15.92 -1.87
CA THR A 31 8.40 17.16 -1.69
C THR A 31 6.95 16.88 -1.30
N ASP A 32 6.26 15.98 -2.00
CA ASP A 32 4.86 15.65 -1.71
C ASP A 32 4.69 15.02 -0.32
N GLU A 33 5.52 14.02 0.00
CA GLU A 33 5.54 13.36 1.32
C GLU A 33 5.88 14.35 2.44
N LEU A 34 6.75 15.34 2.18
CA LEU A 34 7.12 16.38 3.13
C LEU A 34 5.96 17.34 3.43
N VAL A 35 5.14 17.69 2.44
CA VAL A 35 3.95 18.53 2.67
C VAL A 35 2.96 17.80 3.59
N GLU A 36 2.68 16.54 3.31
CA GLU A 36 1.80 15.71 4.15
C GLU A 36 2.35 15.56 5.57
N PHE A 37 3.64 15.26 5.67
CA PHE A 37 4.31 15.07 6.96
C PHE A 37 4.31 16.35 7.80
N LYS A 38 4.54 17.53 7.18
CA LYS A 38 4.42 18.85 7.84
C LYS A 38 3.01 19.08 8.40
N ASN A 39 1.97 18.70 7.66
CA ASN A 39 0.58 18.83 8.11
C ASN A 39 0.26 17.92 9.30
N PHE A 40 0.73 16.68 9.27
CA PHE A 40 0.66 15.78 10.42
C PHE A 40 1.38 16.39 11.62
N PHE A 41 2.64 16.78 11.47
CA PHE A 41 3.46 17.33 12.56
C PHE A 41 2.85 18.58 13.20
N THR A 42 2.17 19.41 12.41
CA THR A 42 1.43 20.58 12.89
C THR A 42 0.21 20.19 13.72
N THR A 43 -0.53 19.16 13.31
CA THR A 43 -1.70 18.65 14.04
C THR A 43 -1.31 18.05 15.40
N TYR A 44 -0.17 17.33 15.44
CA TYR A 44 0.34 16.65 16.64
C TYR A 44 1.38 17.48 17.41
N SER A 45 1.47 18.79 17.12
CA SER A 45 2.44 19.70 17.74
C SER A 45 2.31 19.82 19.26
N LYS A 46 1.21 19.34 19.86
CA LYS A 46 0.98 19.34 21.31
C LYS A 46 1.91 18.39 22.06
N ILE A 47 2.49 17.41 21.38
CA ILE A 47 3.48 16.45 21.93
C ILE A 47 4.87 17.08 22.00
N LEU A 48 5.12 18.08 21.16
CA LEU A 48 6.40 18.76 21.03
C LEU A 48 6.50 19.93 21.99
N THR A 49 7.69 20.15 22.52
CA THR A 49 8.06 21.44 23.06
C THR A 49 8.25 22.46 21.93
N LYS A 50 8.18 23.76 22.25
CA LYS A 50 8.43 24.82 21.26
C LYS A 50 9.82 24.72 20.63
N GLU A 51 10.82 24.38 21.45
CA GLU A 51 12.21 24.22 21.02
C GLU A 51 12.36 23.05 20.05
N GLU A 52 11.77 21.88 20.34
CA GLU A 52 11.78 20.75 19.42
C GLU A 52 11.10 21.09 18.08
N ALA A 53 9.97 21.80 18.11
CA ALA A 53 9.27 22.20 16.90
C ALA A 53 10.10 23.17 16.03
N GLU A 54 10.80 24.13 16.65
CA GLU A 54 11.70 25.05 15.95
C GLU A 54 12.90 24.30 15.36
N ILE A 55 13.51 23.40 16.11
CA ILE A 55 14.63 22.57 15.63
C ILE A 55 14.22 21.75 14.41
N ILE A 56 13.10 21.04 14.45
CA ILE A 56 12.64 20.23 13.32
C ILE A 56 12.35 21.10 12.09
N LYS A 57 11.73 22.27 12.29
CA LYS A 57 11.45 23.21 11.22
C LYS A 57 12.71 23.71 10.52
N ASP A 58 13.74 24.08 11.29
CA ASP A 58 14.97 24.70 10.77
C ASP A 58 16.03 23.69 10.30
N SER A 59 15.80 22.40 10.52
CA SER A 59 16.69 21.31 10.11
C SER A 59 16.04 20.33 9.15
N VAL A 60 15.09 19.52 9.62
CA VAL A 60 14.49 18.43 8.84
C VAL A 60 13.60 18.97 7.72
N PHE A 61 12.86 20.05 7.98
CA PHE A 61 11.87 20.61 7.05
C PHE A 61 12.43 21.70 6.13
N ASP A 62 13.71 22.03 6.29
CA ASP A 62 14.45 22.94 5.44
C ASP A 62 14.79 22.23 4.12
N GLU A 63 14.23 22.73 3.01
CA GLU A 63 14.39 22.14 1.68
C GLU A 63 15.85 22.09 1.23
N GLY A 64 16.70 23.00 1.72
CA GLY A 64 18.13 23.00 1.44
C GLY A 64 18.93 21.94 2.20
N LYS A 65 18.30 21.21 3.14
CA LYS A 65 18.95 20.21 4.01
C LYS A 65 18.35 18.82 3.88
N LEU A 66 17.47 18.60 2.90
CA LEU A 66 16.76 17.33 2.74
C LEU A 66 17.68 16.12 2.53
N ASP A 67 18.78 16.31 1.79
CA ASP A 67 19.80 15.28 1.55
C ASP A 67 20.89 15.23 2.64
N GLU A 68 20.85 16.09 3.67
CA GLU A 68 21.79 16.03 4.78
C GLU A 68 21.46 14.88 5.74
N ALA A 69 22.48 14.31 6.37
CA ALA A 69 22.34 13.31 7.41
C ALA A 69 21.52 13.86 8.60
N ILE A 70 20.47 13.13 9.00
CA ILE A 70 19.63 13.52 10.12
C ILE A 70 20.39 13.39 11.43
N ALA A 71 20.30 14.43 12.27
CA ALA A 71 20.80 14.34 13.62
C ALA A 71 19.99 13.32 14.43
N THR A 72 20.64 12.46 15.21
CA THR A 72 19.99 11.41 16.02
C THR A 72 18.92 11.98 16.93
N TYR A 73 19.15 13.18 17.49
CA TYR A 73 18.17 13.88 18.31
C TYR A 73 16.90 14.26 17.53
N ASN A 74 17.06 14.71 16.28
CA ASN A 74 15.92 15.04 15.42
C ASN A 74 15.15 13.79 15.04
N TRP A 75 15.85 12.70 14.68
CA TRP A 75 15.24 11.40 14.43
C TRP A 75 14.40 10.92 15.62
N ALA A 76 14.96 11.04 16.84
CA ALA A 76 14.24 10.70 18.07
C ALA A 76 12.96 11.54 18.26
N ILE A 77 13.02 12.86 18.01
CA ILE A 77 11.84 13.72 18.07
C ILE A 77 10.77 13.25 17.07
N LEU A 78 11.17 12.97 15.82
CA LEU A 78 10.23 12.56 14.78
C LEU A 78 9.56 11.22 15.12
N VAL A 79 10.32 10.21 15.55
CA VAL A 79 9.79 8.89 15.93
C VAL A 79 8.86 8.99 17.14
N LYS A 80 9.30 9.69 18.20
CA LYS A 80 8.50 9.93 19.41
C LYS A 80 7.14 10.53 19.07
N THR A 81 7.14 11.53 18.20
CA THR A 81 5.93 12.26 17.80
C THR A 81 5.04 11.40 16.91
N THR A 82 5.65 10.70 15.96
CA THR A 82 4.93 9.84 15.01
C THR A 82 4.20 8.69 15.71
N LEU A 83 4.85 8.06 16.70
CA LEU A 83 4.30 6.92 17.42
C LEU A 83 3.60 7.31 18.73
N GLU A 84 3.53 8.61 19.07
CA GLU A 84 3.02 9.13 20.35
C GLU A 84 3.61 8.44 21.59
N LEU A 85 4.91 8.16 21.56
CA LEU A 85 5.55 7.41 22.63
C LEU A 85 5.45 8.16 23.96
N ASP A 86 4.84 7.50 24.94
CA ASP A 86 4.80 7.99 26.32
C ASP A 86 6.17 7.75 26.99
N THR A 87 7.09 8.69 26.76
CA THR A 87 8.43 8.65 27.33
C THR A 87 8.44 8.84 28.85
N GLN A 88 7.30 9.17 29.49
CA GLN A 88 7.20 9.19 30.95
C GLN A 88 6.95 7.78 31.50
N LYS A 89 6.13 6.98 30.82
CA LYS A 89 5.87 5.58 31.22
C LYS A 89 7.07 4.68 30.98
N ASN A 90 7.77 4.85 29.86
CA ASN A 90 8.91 4.01 29.49
C ASN A 90 10.09 4.88 29.02
N PRO A 91 10.80 5.57 29.94
CA PRO A 91 11.82 6.55 29.59
C PRO A 91 13.01 5.95 28.82
N GLN A 92 13.23 4.64 28.93
CA GLN A 92 14.37 3.94 28.35
C GLN A 92 14.17 3.56 26.87
N LEU A 93 12.94 3.62 26.33
CA LEU A 93 12.67 3.16 24.96
C LEU A 93 13.49 3.91 23.91
N MET A 94 13.60 5.23 24.07
CA MET A 94 14.38 6.07 23.16
C MET A 94 15.88 5.74 23.24
N ASP A 95 16.38 5.44 24.43
CA ASP A 95 17.77 5.01 24.60
C ASP A 95 18.01 3.65 23.93
N MET A 96 17.15 2.67 24.21
CA MET A 96 17.30 1.31 23.70
C MET A 96 17.21 1.22 22.18
N TYR A 97 16.24 1.90 21.57
CA TYR A 97 15.91 1.72 20.16
C TYR A 97 16.30 2.88 19.27
N ILE A 98 16.89 3.95 19.80
CA ILE A 98 17.40 5.06 18.98
C ILE A 98 18.82 5.46 19.41
N TYR A 99 18.99 6.01 20.62
CA TYR A 99 20.26 6.64 20.98
C TYR A 99 21.42 5.65 21.11
N ASN A 100 21.21 4.46 21.68
CA ASN A 100 22.24 3.43 21.80
C ASN A 100 22.59 2.74 20.47
N LEU A 101 21.73 2.88 19.45
CA LEU A 101 21.99 2.34 18.12
C LEU A 101 22.77 3.32 17.23
N ALA A 102 22.72 4.62 17.54
CA ALA A 102 23.41 5.67 16.79
C ALA A 102 24.93 5.64 17.00
N LYS A 103 25.67 6.15 16.00
CA LYS A 103 27.13 6.30 16.07
C LYS A 103 27.49 7.78 16.01
N GLY A 104 27.60 8.41 17.18
CA GLY A 104 27.85 9.85 17.27
C GLY A 104 26.56 10.65 17.16
N ASN A 105 26.57 11.71 16.36
CA ASN A 105 25.45 12.66 16.27
C ASN A 105 24.43 12.32 15.18
N THR A 106 24.68 11.30 14.39
CA THR A 106 23.82 10.82 13.30
C THR A 106 23.56 9.31 13.46
N ILE A 107 22.64 8.79 12.66
CA ILE A 107 22.22 7.40 12.72
C ILE A 107 22.24 6.78 11.33
N THR A 108 22.81 5.58 11.21
CA THR A 108 22.82 4.84 9.95
C THR A 108 21.43 4.31 9.62
N ARG A 109 21.18 4.07 8.33
CA ARG A 109 19.90 3.54 7.84
C ARG A 109 19.50 2.23 8.52
N GLU A 110 20.42 1.27 8.68
CA GLU A 110 20.12 0.00 9.35
C GLU A 110 19.72 0.18 10.84
N ALA A 111 20.35 1.13 11.53
CA ALA A 111 20.09 1.38 12.94
C ALA A 111 18.76 2.10 13.14
N ALA A 112 18.48 3.09 12.29
CA ALA A 112 17.23 3.85 12.34
C ALA A 112 16.01 2.96 12.03
N VAL A 113 16.08 2.17 10.95
CA VAL A 113 15.00 1.25 10.57
C VAL A 113 14.82 0.17 11.62
N GLY A 114 15.91 -0.45 12.08
CA GLY A 114 15.85 -1.47 13.11
C GLY A 114 15.20 -1.00 14.41
N GLY A 115 15.59 0.20 14.87
CA GLY A 115 15.00 0.86 16.02
C GLY A 115 13.51 1.16 15.86
N LEU A 116 13.13 1.76 14.73
CA LEU A 116 11.74 2.08 14.39
C LEU A 116 10.87 0.83 14.36
N VAL A 117 11.31 -0.23 13.67
CA VAL A 117 10.57 -1.49 13.59
C VAL A 117 10.43 -2.13 14.96
N LYS A 118 11.46 -2.11 15.82
CA LYS A 118 11.32 -2.62 17.19
C LYS A 118 10.26 -1.86 17.99
N LEU A 119 10.22 -0.54 17.87
CA LEU A 119 9.17 0.26 18.51
C LEU A 119 7.79 -0.09 17.95
N LEU A 120 7.67 -0.28 16.64
CA LEU A 120 6.42 -0.69 15.99
C LEU A 120 5.97 -2.09 16.43
N THR A 121 6.88 -3.03 16.69
CA THR A 121 6.52 -4.38 17.19
C THR A 121 5.96 -4.40 18.61
N LEU A 122 6.07 -3.29 19.35
CA LEU A 122 5.46 -3.20 20.69
C LEU A 122 3.94 -3.00 20.63
N GLU A 123 3.43 -2.41 19.54
CA GLU A 123 2.02 -1.98 19.45
C GLU A 123 1.34 -2.32 18.13
N TYR A 124 2.07 -2.36 17.01
CA TYR A 124 1.50 -2.39 15.65
C TYR A 124 1.90 -3.61 14.81
N LEU A 125 3.15 -4.08 14.94
CA LEU A 125 3.68 -5.18 14.13
C LEU A 125 3.70 -6.50 14.90
N ASP A 126 3.27 -7.59 14.24
CA ASP A 126 3.59 -8.93 14.72
C ASP A 126 5.09 -9.18 14.50
N GLY A 127 5.81 -9.50 15.57
CA GLY A 127 7.26 -9.73 15.54
C GLY A 127 7.67 -11.01 14.79
N SER A 128 6.71 -11.77 14.26
CA SER A 128 6.96 -12.99 13.50
C SER A 128 7.22 -12.70 12.02
N ILE A 129 8.36 -13.16 11.50
CA ILE A 129 8.67 -13.14 10.07
C ILE A 129 8.63 -14.59 9.58
N GLY A 130 7.80 -14.87 8.59
CA GLY A 130 7.67 -16.19 7.96
C GLY A 130 8.60 -16.35 6.75
N TRP A 131 8.17 -17.11 5.73
CA TRP A 131 8.91 -17.35 4.48
C TRP A 131 9.19 -16.10 3.61
N GLU A 132 8.69 -14.93 4.02
CA GLU A 132 8.80 -13.66 3.28
C GLU A 132 10.22 -13.05 3.33
N GLU A 133 11.12 -13.57 4.18
CA GLU A 133 12.57 -13.25 4.18
C GLU A 133 13.21 -13.43 2.79
N ALA A 134 12.72 -14.39 2.01
CA ALA A 134 13.21 -14.66 0.66
C ALA A 134 12.93 -13.47 -0.30
N LYS A 135 11.78 -12.81 -0.18
CA LYS A 135 11.35 -11.74 -1.09
C LYS A 135 12.22 -10.49 -0.97
N ALA A 136 12.51 -10.07 0.26
CA ALA A 136 13.43 -8.95 0.49
C ALA A 136 14.84 -9.27 -0.04
N THR A 137 15.30 -10.51 0.14
CA THR A 137 16.62 -10.99 -0.31
C THR A 137 16.75 -11.05 -1.84
N GLU A 138 15.66 -11.31 -2.56
CA GLU A 138 15.64 -11.29 -4.02
C GLU A 138 15.73 -9.88 -4.62
N VAL A 139 15.22 -8.87 -3.91
CA VAL A 139 15.11 -7.49 -4.43
C VAL A 139 16.26 -6.59 -3.94
N LEU A 140 16.57 -6.63 -2.66
CA LEU A 140 17.57 -5.76 -2.03
C LEU A 140 18.93 -6.45 -2.05
N VAL A 141 19.77 -6.08 -3.02
CA VAL A 141 21.01 -6.82 -3.33
C VAL A 141 22.12 -6.67 -2.27
N ASP A 142 21.96 -5.71 -1.36
CA ASP A 142 22.91 -5.32 -0.33
C ASP A 142 22.47 -5.72 1.09
N LEU A 143 21.41 -6.52 1.25
CA LEU A 143 20.99 -6.99 2.60
C LEU A 143 22.10 -7.74 3.34
N LYS A 144 22.98 -8.44 2.62
CA LYS A 144 24.16 -9.13 3.18
C LYS A 144 25.15 -8.20 3.92
N GLU A 145 25.04 -6.89 3.72
CA GLU A 145 25.88 -5.89 4.37
C GLU A 145 25.29 -5.37 5.70
N ILE A 146 24.02 -5.70 5.97
CA ILE A 146 23.33 -5.42 7.23
C ILE A 146 23.89 -6.31 8.33
N SER A 147 24.01 -5.76 9.53
CA SER A 147 24.37 -6.56 10.71
C SER A 147 23.33 -7.64 11.01
N ASP A 148 23.76 -8.82 11.46
CA ASP A 148 22.86 -9.93 11.85
C ASP A 148 21.76 -9.48 12.83
N MET A 149 22.06 -8.50 13.68
CA MET A 149 21.13 -7.92 14.63
C MET A 149 19.96 -7.15 13.98
N GLN A 150 20.19 -6.50 12.84
CA GLN A 150 19.22 -5.64 12.16
C GLN A 150 18.60 -6.27 10.91
N LEU A 151 19.16 -7.37 10.40
CA LEU A 151 18.76 -7.98 9.14
C LEU A 151 17.26 -8.29 9.08
N SER A 152 16.74 -9.01 10.08
CA SER A 152 15.33 -9.38 10.14
C SER A 152 14.41 -8.16 10.23
N LEU A 153 14.82 -7.11 10.94
CA LEU A 153 14.04 -5.89 11.11
C LEU A 153 13.97 -5.07 9.82
N VAL A 154 15.06 -5.01 9.06
CA VAL A 154 15.05 -4.36 7.74
C VAL A 154 14.22 -5.14 6.73
N GLN A 155 14.29 -6.49 6.76
CA GLN A 155 13.41 -7.33 5.94
C GLN A 155 11.94 -7.10 6.29
N MET A 156 11.60 -7.01 7.58
CA MET A 156 10.26 -6.66 8.04
C MET A 156 9.84 -5.27 7.53
N ALA A 157 10.69 -4.25 7.67
CA ALA A 157 10.38 -2.92 7.15
C ALA A 157 10.13 -2.92 5.63
N TYR A 158 10.88 -3.72 4.87
CA TYR A 158 10.66 -3.88 3.44
C TYR A 158 9.30 -4.53 3.14
N ILE A 159 9.01 -5.67 3.78
CA ILE A 159 7.74 -6.40 3.63
C ILE A 159 6.55 -5.51 4.00
N GLU A 160 6.70 -4.72 5.05
CA GLU A 160 5.68 -3.81 5.55
C GLU A 160 5.59 -2.49 4.75
N GLY A 161 6.42 -2.29 3.72
CA GLY A 161 6.39 -1.08 2.87
C GLY A 161 6.83 0.19 3.59
N LEU A 162 7.64 0.06 4.65
CA LEU A 162 8.05 1.16 5.54
C LEU A 162 9.39 1.81 5.18
N LEU A 163 10.11 1.26 4.19
CA LEU A 163 11.33 1.89 3.68
C LEU A 163 10.99 3.12 2.83
N ASP A 164 11.95 4.05 2.71
CA ASP A 164 11.77 5.26 1.90
C ASP A 164 11.54 4.92 0.41
N SER A 165 10.90 5.84 -0.32
CA SER A 165 10.51 5.63 -1.72
C SER A 165 11.69 5.49 -2.69
N ARG A 166 12.93 5.79 -2.28
CA ARG A 166 14.14 5.57 -3.08
C ARG A 166 14.80 4.22 -2.84
N THR A 167 14.32 3.44 -1.89
CA THR A 167 14.78 2.07 -1.68
C THR A 167 14.15 1.14 -2.71
N ILE A 168 14.80 1.02 -3.87
CA ILE A 168 14.31 0.19 -4.99
C ILE A 168 15.03 -1.17 -5.00
N THR A 169 16.33 -1.19 -5.29
CA THR A 169 17.14 -2.41 -5.37
C THR A 169 18.25 -2.47 -4.33
N GLN A 170 18.46 -1.40 -3.58
CA GLN A 170 19.51 -1.27 -2.56
C GLN A 170 18.96 -0.54 -1.34
N PHE A 171 19.21 -1.11 -0.16
CA PHE A 171 18.83 -0.53 1.11
C PHE A 171 19.82 0.51 1.62
N ARG A 172 21.11 0.38 1.29
CA ARG A 172 22.24 1.24 1.69
C ARG A 172 22.46 1.25 3.21
N PRO A 173 22.75 0.09 3.85
CA PRO A 173 22.69 -0.05 5.30
C PRO A 173 23.69 0.79 6.09
N ARG A 174 24.83 1.13 5.48
CA ARG A 174 25.94 1.87 6.11
C ARG A 174 25.89 3.36 5.88
N GLU A 175 25.00 3.84 5.00
CA GLU A 175 24.80 5.27 4.81
C GLU A 175 24.08 5.86 6.01
N GLU A 176 24.38 7.14 6.29
CA GLU A 176 23.64 7.92 7.27
C GLU A 176 22.22 8.19 6.73
N LEU A 177 21.21 8.04 7.58
CA LEU A 177 19.83 8.35 7.21
C LEU A 177 19.73 9.84 6.90
N THR A 178 19.12 10.22 5.78
CA THR A 178 18.91 11.65 5.46
C THR A 178 17.60 12.19 6.04
N ASN A 179 17.46 13.51 6.11
CA ASN A 179 16.20 14.16 6.52
C ASN A 179 15.04 13.75 5.61
N ALA A 180 15.25 13.67 4.29
CA ALA A 180 14.26 13.24 3.32
C ALA A 180 13.84 11.78 3.52
N GLU A 181 14.79 10.88 3.70
CA GLU A 181 14.50 9.46 3.93
C GLU A 181 13.73 9.26 5.24
N ALA A 182 14.11 9.98 6.30
CA ALA A 182 13.38 9.97 7.57
C ALA A 182 11.93 10.41 7.40
N VAL A 183 11.69 11.50 6.67
CA VAL A 183 10.35 12.00 6.35
C VAL A 183 9.57 10.97 5.55
N SER A 184 10.17 10.38 4.50
CA SER A 184 9.52 9.37 3.66
C SER A 184 9.09 8.15 4.46
N MET A 185 10.00 7.58 5.26
CA MET A 185 9.72 6.41 6.10
C MET A 185 8.63 6.69 7.13
N LEU A 186 8.70 7.82 7.83
CA LEU A 186 7.73 8.14 8.87
C LEU A 186 6.37 8.58 8.30
N ASN A 187 6.35 9.19 7.11
CA ASN A 187 5.09 9.46 6.41
C ASN A 187 4.37 8.15 6.06
N ARG A 188 5.11 7.11 5.64
CA ARG A 188 4.56 5.75 5.41
C ARG A 188 4.02 5.13 6.70
N VAL A 189 4.76 5.27 7.81
CA VAL A 189 4.28 4.83 9.14
C VAL A 189 2.97 5.54 9.52
N ILE A 190 2.89 6.86 9.31
CA ILE A 190 1.68 7.64 9.62
C ILE A 190 0.50 7.15 8.79
N LYS A 191 0.69 7.04 7.46
CA LYS A 191 -0.34 6.56 6.54
C LYS A 191 -0.83 5.16 6.87
N LYS A 192 0.06 4.30 7.39
CA LYS A 192 -0.25 2.91 7.67
C LYS A 192 -0.85 2.66 9.06
N TYR A 193 -0.48 3.43 10.08
CA TYR A 193 -0.81 3.11 11.47
C TYR A 193 -1.48 4.22 12.26
N ARG A 194 -1.44 5.47 11.80
CA ARG A 194 -1.81 6.63 12.63
C ARG A 194 -3.03 7.39 12.14
N HIS A 195 -3.62 6.99 11.01
CA HIS A 195 -4.81 7.56 10.36
C HIS A 195 -5.37 8.79 11.10
N PRO A 196 -4.79 9.99 10.89
CA PRO A 196 -5.11 11.13 11.72
C PRO A 196 -6.56 11.53 11.46
N GLU A 197 -7.42 11.37 12.45
CA GLU A 197 -8.78 11.91 12.42
C GLU A 197 -8.70 13.41 12.11
N GLY A 198 -9.01 13.79 10.88
CA GLY A 198 -9.03 15.18 10.44
C GLY A 198 -8.14 15.57 9.26
N ILE A 199 -7.46 14.64 8.58
CA ILE A 199 -7.12 14.91 7.17
C ILE A 199 -8.40 14.72 6.36
N ASN A 200 -8.91 15.86 5.92
CA ASN A 200 -10.11 16.03 5.13
C ASN A 200 -10.25 14.91 4.07
N ASN A 201 -11.38 14.19 4.12
CA ASN A 201 -11.88 13.25 3.11
C ASN A 201 -12.18 13.95 1.77
N ASN A 202 -11.20 14.63 1.19
CA ASN A 202 -11.12 14.84 -0.24
C ASN A 202 -10.25 13.68 -0.75
N ARG A 203 -10.76 12.45 -0.91
CA ARG A 203 -11.45 11.98 -2.13
C ARG A 203 -10.81 12.45 -3.46
N GLU A 204 -9.54 12.82 -3.48
CA GLU A 204 -8.80 13.17 -4.71
C GLU A 204 -7.46 12.44 -4.92
N ASP A 205 -6.93 11.66 -3.98
CA ASP A 205 -5.70 10.86 -4.22
C ASP A 205 -5.92 9.46 -4.82
N LEU A 206 -7.18 9.13 -5.08
CA LEU A 206 -7.55 8.00 -5.93
C LEU A 206 -7.39 8.30 -7.44
N ARG A 207 -6.83 9.47 -7.80
CA ARG A 207 -6.71 9.94 -9.19
C ARG A 207 -5.59 9.28 -9.98
N SER A 208 -4.49 8.87 -9.35
CA SER A 208 -3.39 8.14 -10.01
C SER A 208 -3.78 6.72 -10.44
N ASN A 209 -4.77 6.12 -9.77
CA ASN A 209 -5.25 4.77 -10.07
C ASN A 209 -6.50 4.73 -10.98
N GLN A 210 -7.03 5.86 -11.44
CA GLN A 210 -8.21 5.88 -12.33
C GLN A 210 -7.99 5.12 -13.65
N ASP A 211 -6.74 4.99 -14.09
CA ASP A 211 -6.37 4.28 -15.31
C ASP A 211 -6.26 2.75 -15.12
N HIS A 212 -6.27 2.24 -13.88
CA HIS A 212 -6.35 0.80 -13.63
C HIS A 212 -7.79 0.31 -13.79
N TRP A 213 -7.99 -0.70 -14.64
CA TRP A 213 -9.32 -1.25 -14.94
C TRP A 213 -10.06 -1.76 -13.70
N GLY A 214 -9.35 -2.24 -12.68
CA GLY A 214 -9.91 -2.69 -11.40
C GLY A 214 -10.42 -1.58 -10.48
N PHE A 215 -10.03 -0.31 -10.71
CA PHE A 215 -10.23 0.78 -9.76
C PHE A 215 -11.71 1.10 -9.50
N HIS A 216 -12.52 1.11 -10.55
CA HIS A 216 -13.95 1.38 -10.42
C HIS A 216 -14.70 0.27 -9.65
N HIS A 217 -14.19 -0.97 -9.70
CA HIS A 217 -14.75 -2.09 -8.92
C HIS A 217 -14.48 -1.93 -7.44
N ILE A 218 -13.29 -1.45 -7.05
CA ILE A 218 -12.94 -1.16 -5.66
C ILE A 218 -13.88 -0.09 -5.10
N LYS A 219 -14.00 1.04 -5.82
CA LYS A 219 -14.90 2.12 -5.42
C LYS A 219 -16.34 1.64 -5.30
N SER A 220 -16.81 0.81 -6.23
CA SER A 220 -18.17 0.25 -6.16
C SER A 220 -18.32 -0.67 -4.95
N TYR A 221 -17.38 -1.57 -4.72
CA TYR A 221 -17.37 -2.53 -3.61
C TYR A 221 -17.40 -1.83 -2.24
N VAL A 222 -16.51 -0.88 -2.02
CA VAL A 222 -16.41 -0.10 -0.77
C VAL A 222 -17.69 0.69 -0.46
N ASN A 223 -18.45 1.10 -1.48
CA ASN A 223 -19.73 1.79 -1.29
C ASN A 223 -20.92 0.83 -1.12
N THR A 224 -20.73 -0.46 -1.35
CA THR A 224 -21.80 -1.48 -1.37
C THR A 224 -21.79 -2.32 -0.09
N VAL A 225 -20.60 -2.66 0.42
CA VAL A 225 -20.41 -3.55 1.56
C VAL A 225 -20.09 -2.75 2.83
N GLU A 226 -20.73 -3.09 3.94
CA GLU A 226 -20.43 -2.63 5.29
C GLU A 226 -19.08 -3.22 5.72
N LEU A 227 -18.06 -2.37 5.65
CA LEU A 227 -16.69 -2.72 5.98
C LEU A 227 -16.27 -2.10 7.31
N THR A 228 -15.48 -2.82 8.08
CA THR A 228 -14.82 -2.26 9.27
C THR A 228 -13.66 -1.34 8.84
N THR A 229 -13.15 -0.55 9.80
CA THR A 229 -11.98 0.30 9.55
C THR A 229 -10.77 -0.53 9.12
N GLU A 230 -10.53 -1.67 9.75
CA GLU A 230 -9.40 -2.55 9.43
C GLU A 230 -9.49 -3.12 8.01
N GLU A 231 -10.71 -3.40 7.53
CA GLU A 231 -10.98 -3.89 6.18
C GLU A 231 -10.80 -2.79 5.15
N LEU A 232 -11.23 -1.56 5.45
CA LEU A 232 -10.97 -0.40 4.61
C LEU A 232 -9.47 -0.12 4.48
N ASP A 233 -8.74 -0.15 5.59
CA ASP A 233 -7.28 0.05 5.59
C ASP A 233 -6.56 -1.06 4.79
N LEU A 234 -7.05 -2.30 4.88
CA LEU A 234 -6.55 -3.40 4.07
C LEU A 234 -6.75 -3.13 2.58
N ILE A 235 -7.94 -2.67 2.20
CA ILE A 235 -8.28 -2.35 0.80
C ILE A 235 -7.40 -1.22 0.29
N ASP A 236 -7.20 -0.16 1.09
CA ASP A 236 -6.37 0.98 0.72
C ASP A 236 -4.91 0.57 0.52
N ARG A 237 -4.35 -0.32 1.36
CA ARG A 237 -3.00 -0.88 1.15
C ARG A 237 -2.90 -1.72 -0.12
N MET A 238 -3.91 -2.54 -0.41
CA MET A 238 -3.93 -3.35 -1.64
C MET A 238 -4.05 -2.48 -2.90
N ALA A 239 -4.68 -1.32 -2.78
CA ALA A 239 -4.96 -0.38 -3.85
C ALA A 239 -4.09 0.89 -3.81
N GLU A 240 -2.93 0.84 -3.17
CA GLU A 240 -2.05 2.00 -2.99
C GLU A 240 -1.43 2.51 -4.30
N SER A 241 -1.28 1.64 -5.31
CA SER A 241 -0.68 1.97 -6.62
C SER A 241 -1.27 1.14 -7.76
N TYR A 242 -0.96 1.52 -8.99
CA TYR A 242 -1.35 0.76 -10.18
C TYR A 242 -0.67 -0.62 -10.17
N GLU A 243 0.60 -0.65 -9.78
CA GLU A 243 1.43 -1.85 -9.67
C GLU A 243 0.88 -2.79 -8.59
N SER A 244 0.51 -2.25 -7.42
CA SER A 244 -0.03 -3.08 -6.33
C SER A 244 -1.32 -3.80 -6.73
N LEU A 245 -2.13 -3.21 -7.62
CA LEU A 245 -3.33 -3.88 -8.14
C LEU A 245 -3.02 -5.06 -9.07
N ASN A 246 -1.82 -5.12 -9.65
CA ASN A 246 -1.35 -6.21 -10.48
C ASN A 246 -0.57 -7.28 -9.70
N ASP A 247 -0.24 -7.02 -8.43
CA ASP A 247 0.44 -7.98 -7.57
C ASP A 247 -0.48 -9.16 -7.21
N PRO A 248 0.09 -10.37 -7.04
CA PRO A 248 -0.62 -11.51 -6.45
C PRO A 248 -1.26 -11.15 -5.10
N ILE A 249 -2.53 -11.47 -4.95
CA ILE A 249 -3.21 -11.33 -3.65
C ILE A 249 -2.69 -12.39 -2.67
N SER A 250 -2.37 -11.95 -1.45
CA SER A 250 -2.03 -12.88 -0.38
C SER A 250 -3.23 -13.74 -0.02
N LEU A 251 -2.97 -15.00 0.37
CA LEU A 251 -3.99 -15.96 0.74
C LEU A 251 -4.81 -15.48 1.95
N LYS A 252 -4.16 -14.78 2.89
CA LYS A 252 -4.80 -14.16 4.05
C LYS A 252 -5.76 -13.04 3.64
N ASN A 253 -5.35 -12.17 2.72
CA ASN A 253 -6.19 -11.05 2.26
C ASN A 253 -7.38 -11.57 1.46
N TRP A 254 -7.17 -12.57 0.59
CA TRP A 254 -8.26 -13.23 -0.13
C TRP A 254 -9.26 -13.86 0.83
N ASN A 255 -8.77 -14.58 1.85
CA ASN A 255 -9.62 -15.17 2.87
C ASN A 255 -10.45 -14.11 3.59
N ALA A 256 -9.79 -13.08 4.15
CA ALA A 256 -10.46 -12.04 4.91
C ALA A 256 -11.57 -11.37 4.07
N LEU A 257 -11.22 -10.84 2.90
CA LEU A 257 -12.17 -10.09 2.08
C LEU A 257 -13.32 -10.95 1.54
N LEU A 258 -13.05 -12.20 1.14
CA LEU A 258 -14.10 -13.09 0.64
C LEU A 258 -15.06 -13.50 1.76
N LEU A 259 -14.54 -13.84 2.94
CA LEU A 259 -15.37 -14.23 4.08
C LEU A 259 -16.20 -13.06 4.59
N THR A 260 -15.62 -11.87 4.70
CA THR A 260 -16.35 -10.63 4.99
C THR A 260 -17.44 -10.39 3.96
N THR A 261 -17.12 -10.41 2.66
CA THR A 261 -18.10 -10.20 1.59
C THR A 261 -19.25 -11.18 1.73
N LEU A 262 -18.98 -12.45 2.01
CA LEU A 262 -20.02 -13.46 2.11
C LEU A 262 -20.70 -13.50 3.48
N GLY A 263 -20.28 -12.69 4.46
CA GLY A 263 -20.82 -12.65 5.81
C GLY A 263 -20.52 -13.90 6.63
N PHE A 264 -19.34 -14.49 6.46
CA PHE A 264 -18.81 -15.53 7.35
C PHE A 264 -18.05 -14.92 8.52
N ASP A 265 -17.95 -15.67 9.62
CA ASP A 265 -16.92 -15.40 10.62
C ASP A 265 -15.55 -15.71 9.99
N ILE A 266 -14.60 -14.78 10.09
CA ILE A 266 -13.26 -14.93 9.53
C ILE A 266 -12.49 -16.13 10.11
N ASN A 267 -12.90 -16.60 11.29
CA ASN A 267 -12.32 -17.76 11.97
C ASN A 267 -13.13 -19.06 11.75
N ASP A 268 -14.14 -19.05 10.88
CA ASP A 268 -14.93 -20.26 10.56
C ASP A 268 -14.02 -21.31 9.90
N GLU A 269 -13.77 -22.43 10.61
CA GLU A 269 -12.88 -23.51 10.15
C GLU A 269 -13.33 -24.12 8.82
N VAL A 270 -14.65 -24.22 8.59
CA VAL A 270 -15.18 -24.78 7.35
C VAL A 270 -14.95 -23.80 6.20
N ALA A 271 -15.22 -22.52 6.43
CA ALA A 271 -15.07 -21.50 5.42
C ALA A 271 -13.60 -21.27 5.04
N THR A 272 -12.72 -21.21 6.04
CA THR A 272 -11.26 -21.08 5.86
C THR A 272 -10.64 -22.28 5.14
N GLY A 273 -11.21 -23.48 5.28
CA GLY A 273 -10.80 -24.65 4.49
C GLY A 273 -11.00 -24.49 2.98
N TYR A 274 -11.97 -23.66 2.55
CA TYR A 274 -12.21 -23.34 1.14
C TYR A 274 -11.43 -22.11 0.64
N THR A 275 -10.53 -21.57 1.44
CA THR A 275 -9.65 -20.46 1.08
C THR A 275 -8.21 -20.82 1.44
N LEU A 276 -7.85 -20.72 2.71
CA LEU A 276 -6.51 -21.01 3.25
C LEU A 276 -6.08 -22.45 2.96
N GLY A 277 -7.02 -23.40 2.97
CA GLY A 277 -6.74 -24.82 2.68
C GLY A 277 -6.48 -25.15 1.20
N LEU A 278 -6.57 -24.19 0.28
CA LEU A 278 -6.42 -24.41 -1.16
C LEU A 278 -5.05 -24.03 -1.72
N SER A 279 -4.15 -23.47 -0.90
CA SER A 279 -2.80 -23.12 -1.32
C SER A 279 -1.82 -23.12 -0.15
N ASP A 280 -0.62 -23.65 -0.38
CA ASP A 280 0.49 -23.60 0.58
C ASP A 280 1.52 -22.50 0.20
N ASP A 281 1.35 -21.84 -0.95
CA ASP A 281 2.30 -20.88 -1.53
C ASP A 281 2.15 -19.45 -0.96
N GLY A 282 1.27 -19.23 0.02
CA GLY A 282 0.97 -17.90 0.60
C GLY A 282 0.18 -16.95 -0.31
N CYS A 283 0.01 -17.26 -1.59
CA CYS A 283 -0.90 -16.60 -2.55
C CYS A 283 -1.88 -17.62 -3.14
N ILE A 284 -2.96 -17.17 -3.77
CA ILE A 284 -3.95 -18.07 -4.39
C ILE A 284 -3.95 -17.96 -5.91
N ARG A 285 -4.00 -19.10 -6.59
CA ARG A 285 -4.20 -19.18 -8.05
C ARG A 285 -5.66 -19.01 -8.41
N ARG A 286 -5.92 -18.53 -9.63
CA ARG A 286 -7.27 -18.15 -10.10
C ARG A 286 -8.25 -19.33 -10.09
N GLY A 287 -7.80 -20.53 -10.46
CA GLY A 287 -8.62 -21.74 -10.47
C GLY A 287 -9.13 -22.12 -9.08
N GLU A 288 -8.23 -22.13 -8.12
CA GLU A 288 -8.43 -22.46 -6.71
C GLU A 288 -9.34 -21.43 -6.05
N ALA A 289 -9.07 -20.13 -6.28
CA ALA A 289 -9.90 -19.04 -5.77
C ALA A 289 -11.36 -19.16 -6.21
N VAL A 290 -11.60 -19.46 -7.50
CA VAL A 290 -12.96 -19.66 -8.03
C VAL A 290 -13.61 -20.92 -7.47
N ALA A 291 -12.86 -22.01 -7.33
CA ALA A 291 -13.40 -23.25 -6.76
C ALA A 291 -13.85 -23.04 -5.30
N GLY A 292 -13.01 -22.41 -4.48
CA GLY A 292 -13.30 -22.05 -3.10
C GLY A 292 -14.50 -21.12 -2.97
N MET A 293 -14.50 -20.03 -3.75
CA MET A 293 -15.62 -19.08 -3.82
C MET A 293 -16.96 -19.76 -4.12
N VAL A 294 -17.03 -20.64 -5.13
CA VAL A 294 -18.29 -21.31 -5.48
C VAL A 294 -18.76 -22.24 -4.36
N LYS A 295 -17.84 -22.89 -3.64
CA LYS A 295 -18.18 -23.72 -2.48
C LYS A 295 -18.76 -22.87 -1.34
N LEU A 296 -18.17 -21.72 -1.05
CA LEU A 296 -18.67 -20.80 -0.03
C LEU A 296 -20.02 -20.19 -0.40
N LEU A 297 -20.21 -19.81 -1.67
CA LEU A 297 -21.49 -19.34 -2.19
C LEU A 297 -22.59 -20.40 -2.05
N HIS A 298 -22.24 -21.69 -2.22
CA HIS A 298 -23.17 -22.78 -1.93
C HIS A 298 -23.54 -22.83 -0.45
N ILE A 299 -22.56 -22.74 0.46
CA ILE A 299 -22.80 -22.79 1.90
C ILE A 299 -23.73 -21.63 2.34
N LYS A 300 -23.58 -20.44 1.76
CA LYS A 300 -24.49 -19.30 2.00
C LYS A 300 -25.80 -19.35 1.24
N ASN A 301 -26.06 -20.41 0.45
CA ASN A 301 -27.23 -20.56 -0.41
C ASN A 301 -27.38 -19.46 -1.48
N PHE A 302 -26.30 -18.74 -1.83
CA PHE A 302 -26.30 -17.80 -2.96
C PHE A 302 -26.28 -18.53 -4.30
N VAL A 303 -25.66 -19.71 -4.34
CA VAL A 303 -25.63 -20.60 -5.51
C VAL A 303 -26.11 -21.99 -5.10
N ILE A 304 -26.91 -22.64 -5.95
CA ILE A 304 -27.39 -24.00 -5.68
C ILE A 304 -26.21 -24.98 -5.65
N GLY A 305 -26.13 -25.80 -4.61
CA GLY A 305 -25.13 -26.85 -4.48
C GLY A 305 -25.33 -27.96 -5.50
N ARG A 306 -24.47 -27.98 -6.51
CA ARG A 306 -24.49 -28.98 -7.59
C ARG A 306 -23.14 -29.07 -8.29
N ASP A 307 -23.03 -30.08 -9.15
CA ASP A 307 -22.04 -30.08 -10.21
C ASP A 307 -22.59 -29.44 -11.48
N ALA A 308 -21.67 -28.94 -12.31
CA ALA A 308 -22.02 -28.42 -13.61
C ALA A 308 -22.67 -29.51 -14.46
N SER A 309 -23.78 -29.16 -15.10
CA SER A 309 -24.42 -29.99 -16.11
C SER A 309 -23.54 -30.12 -17.35
N GLN A 310 -23.80 -31.13 -18.17
CA GLN A 310 -23.09 -31.31 -19.45
C GLN A 310 -23.20 -30.10 -20.36
N GLU A 311 -24.33 -29.39 -20.33
CA GLU A 311 -24.54 -28.16 -21.09
C GLU A 311 -23.61 -27.02 -20.62
N GLU A 312 -23.48 -26.84 -19.31
CA GLU A 312 -22.60 -25.80 -18.73
C GLU A 312 -21.12 -26.09 -18.96
N LEU A 313 -20.71 -27.36 -18.84
CA LEU A 313 -19.36 -27.82 -19.17
C LEU A 313 -19.06 -27.56 -20.66
N ALA A 314 -19.99 -27.91 -21.56
CA ALA A 314 -19.84 -27.70 -23.00
C ALA A 314 -19.79 -26.21 -23.37
N LYS A 315 -20.65 -25.39 -22.74
CA LYS A 315 -20.68 -23.93 -22.95
C LYS A 315 -19.35 -23.29 -22.54
N THR A 316 -18.84 -23.66 -21.37
CA THR A 316 -17.63 -23.05 -20.80
C THR A 316 -16.37 -23.52 -21.54
N SER A 317 -16.27 -24.82 -21.87
CA SER A 317 -15.14 -25.36 -22.64
C SER A 317 -15.04 -24.79 -24.06
N LYS A 318 -16.17 -24.40 -24.67
CA LYS A 318 -16.17 -23.69 -25.96
C LYS A 318 -15.74 -22.23 -25.84
N ALA A 319 -16.00 -21.59 -24.70
CA ALA A 319 -15.70 -20.18 -24.47
C ALA A 319 -14.24 -19.95 -24.05
N LEU A 320 -13.68 -20.84 -23.23
CA LEU A 320 -12.34 -20.69 -22.65
C LEU A 320 -11.35 -21.67 -23.28
N LYS A 321 -10.31 -21.14 -23.94
CA LYS A 321 -9.28 -21.91 -24.67
C LYS A 321 -8.46 -22.81 -23.76
N ASP A 322 -8.21 -22.35 -22.54
CA ASP A 322 -7.44 -22.99 -21.48
C ASP A 322 -8.33 -23.72 -20.46
N TYR A 323 -9.59 -24.00 -20.81
CA TYR A 323 -10.53 -24.72 -19.95
C TYR A 323 -9.98 -26.06 -19.43
N ASN A 324 -9.15 -26.74 -20.23
CA ASN A 324 -8.58 -28.03 -19.85
C ASN A 324 -7.58 -27.94 -18.70
N GLU A 325 -7.06 -26.75 -18.40
CA GLU A 325 -6.13 -26.48 -17.30
C GLU A 325 -6.84 -26.10 -15.99
N ALA A 326 -8.17 -26.05 -15.98
CA ALA A 326 -8.92 -25.64 -14.79
C ALA A 326 -8.73 -26.60 -13.62
N PHE A 327 -8.43 -26.05 -12.44
CA PHE A 327 -8.34 -26.78 -11.16
C PHE A 327 -9.60 -27.59 -10.88
N ASP A 328 -10.77 -26.97 -11.01
CA ASP A 328 -12.07 -27.63 -10.94
C ASP A 328 -12.95 -27.15 -12.11
N LYS A 329 -13.08 -28.00 -13.14
CA LYS A 329 -13.89 -27.74 -14.33
C LYS A 329 -15.37 -27.52 -14.02
N SER A 330 -15.90 -28.23 -13.03
CA SER A 330 -17.30 -28.13 -12.60
C SER A 330 -17.55 -26.76 -11.98
N LYS A 331 -16.71 -26.35 -11.02
CA LYS A 331 -16.87 -25.07 -10.32
C LYS A 331 -16.56 -23.87 -11.21
N LEU A 332 -15.57 -23.98 -12.10
CA LEU A 332 -15.32 -22.96 -13.12
C LEU A 332 -16.53 -22.77 -14.05
N SER A 333 -17.16 -23.87 -14.49
CA SER A 333 -18.33 -23.79 -15.38
C SER A 333 -19.56 -23.19 -14.69
N ILE A 334 -19.78 -23.50 -13.41
CA ILE A 334 -20.82 -22.86 -12.61
C ILE A 334 -20.53 -21.37 -12.48
N ALA A 335 -19.32 -20.98 -12.08
CA ALA A 335 -18.96 -19.56 -11.95
C ALA A 335 -19.13 -18.78 -13.26
N TYR A 336 -18.76 -19.39 -14.39
CA TYR A 336 -18.91 -18.79 -15.72
C TYR A 336 -20.38 -18.60 -16.10
N VAL A 337 -21.21 -19.63 -15.92
CA VAL A 337 -22.62 -19.62 -16.32
C VAL A 337 -23.46 -18.71 -15.42
N GLU A 338 -23.16 -18.68 -14.13
CA GLU A 338 -23.75 -17.76 -13.17
C GLU A 338 -23.26 -16.31 -13.37
N GLY A 339 -22.31 -16.07 -14.29
CA GLY A 339 -21.79 -14.74 -14.58
C GLY A 339 -20.96 -14.14 -13.46
N LEU A 340 -20.38 -14.98 -12.60
CA LEU A 340 -19.48 -14.59 -11.52
C LEU A 340 -18.06 -14.31 -12.04
N ILE A 341 -17.68 -14.98 -13.13
CA ILE A 341 -16.42 -14.79 -13.85
C ILE A 341 -16.69 -14.86 -15.36
N GLN A 342 -15.82 -14.23 -16.16
CA GLN A 342 -15.92 -14.24 -17.63
C GLN A 342 -14.63 -14.65 -18.35
N GLY A 343 -13.47 -14.57 -17.69
CA GLY A 343 -12.16 -14.70 -18.35
C GLY A 343 -11.74 -13.40 -19.04
N TYR A 344 -10.67 -13.46 -19.84
CA TYR A 344 -10.12 -12.32 -20.56
C TYR A 344 -10.67 -12.24 -21.99
N GLY A 345 -10.55 -11.08 -22.63
CA GLY A 345 -11.03 -10.84 -24.00
C GLY A 345 -10.35 -11.70 -25.08
N ASP A 346 -9.22 -12.34 -24.76
CA ASP A 346 -8.54 -13.29 -25.63
C ASP A 346 -9.16 -14.72 -25.58
N GLY A 347 -10.19 -14.93 -24.76
CA GLY A 347 -10.86 -16.20 -24.55
C GLY A 347 -10.10 -17.16 -23.61
N THR A 348 -9.24 -16.64 -22.72
CA THR A 348 -8.55 -17.42 -21.68
C THR A 348 -9.10 -17.11 -20.29
N PHE A 349 -8.94 -18.03 -19.34
CA PHE A 349 -9.22 -17.79 -17.92
C PHE A 349 -7.96 -17.69 -17.07
N ARG A 350 -6.88 -18.33 -17.51
CA ARG A 350 -5.55 -18.42 -16.91
C ARG A 350 -5.59 -19.05 -15.51
N PRO A 351 -6.11 -20.29 -15.36
CA PRO A 351 -6.38 -20.91 -14.06
C PRO A 351 -5.13 -21.06 -13.19
N ASN A 352 -3.97 -21.26 -13.82
CA ASN A 352 -2.70 -21.48 -13.14
C ASN A 352 -1.95 -20.19 -12.75
N GLN A 353 -2.43 -19.02 -13.19
CA GLN A 353 -1.87 -17.73 -12.78
C GLN A 353 -2.37 -17.36 -11.39
N TYR A 354 -1.55 -16.62 -10.63
CA TYR A 354 -1.98 -16.04 -9.37
C TYR A 354 -3.12 -15.04 -9.60
N LEU A 355 -4.09 -15.04 -8.69
CA LEU A 355 -5.12 -14.02 -8.65
C LEU A 355 -4.46 -12.70 -8.21
N THR A 356 -4.70 -11.62 -8.95
CA THR A 356 -4.19 -10.30 -8.58
C THR A 356 -5.14 -9.56 -7.64
N ASN A 357 -4.66 -8.54 -6.93
CA ASN A 357 -5.49 -7.67 -6.10
C ASN A 357 -6.65 -7.05 -6.90
N GLY A 358 -6.38 -6.52 -8.10
CA GLY A 358 -7.40 -5.93 -8.97
C GLY A 358 -8.46 -6.94 -9.41
N GLU A 359 -8.05 -8.17 -9.74
CA GLU A 359 -8.98 -9.24 -10.12
C GLU A 359 -9.83 -9.72 -8.95
N ALA A 360 -9.23 -9.81 -7.76
CA ALA A 360 -9.97 -10.11 -6.53
C ALA A 360 -11.10 -9.09 -6.32
N PHE A 361 -10.81 -7.79 -6.44
CA PHE A 361 -11.84 -6.77 -6.30
C PHE A 361 -12.94 -6.83 -7.35
N VAL A 362 -12.63 -7.25 -8.58
CA VAL A 362 -13.65 -7.47 -9.61
C VAL A 362 -14.59 -8.61 -9.21
N ILE A 363 -14.03 -9.70 -8.69
CA ILE A 363 -14.82 -10.83 -8.19
C ILE A 363 -15.68 -10.36 -7.01
N LEU A 364 -15.08 -9.77 -5.96
CA LEU A 364 -15.77 -9.33 -4.75
C LEU A 364 -16.90 -8.33 -5.07
N ASN A 365 -16.62 -7.34 -5.93
CA ASN A 365 -17.63 -6.39 -6.39
C ASN A 365 -18.75 -7.08 -7.18
N THR A 366 -18.44 -8.09 -7.98
CA THR A 366 -19.45 -8.88 -8.71
C THR A 366 -20.36 -9.64 -7.74
N LEU A 367 -19.78 -10.26 -6.71
CA LEU A 367 -20.55 -10.96 -5.68
C LEU A 367 -21.46 -10.00 -4.92
N ALA A 368 -20.91 -8.88 -4.44
CA ALA A 368 -21.64 -7.88 -3.68
C ALA A 368 -22.87 -7.35 -4.45
N ASN A 369 -22.66 -6.96 -5.71
CA ASN A 369 -23.73 -6.44 -6.56
C ASN A 369 -24.75 -7.51 -6.96
N LYS A 370 -24.30 -8.73 -7.31
CA LYS A 370 -25.19 -9.79 -7.79
C LYS A 370 -26.11 -10.30 -6.69
N PHE A 371 -25.58 -10.43 -5.47
CA PHE A 371 -26.31 -10.99 -4.33
C PHE A 371 -26.87 -9.94 -3.37
N LEU A 372 -26.72 -8.64 -3.70
CA LEU A 372 -27.18 -7.51 -2.89
C LEU A 372 -26.68 -7.58 -1.45
N ILE A 373 -25.43 -8.00 -1.31
CA ILE A 373 -24.73 -8.03 -0.03
C ILE A 373 -24.54 -6.57 0.38
N LYS A 374 -24.93 -6.25 1.60
CA LYS A 374 -24.80 -4.94 2.21
C LYS A 374 -23.86 -5.02 3.37
#